data_AF-A0A8B9GQ66-F1
#
_entry.id   AF-A0A8B9GQ66-F1
#
_cell.length_a   1.000
_cell.length_b   1.000
_cell.length_c   1.000
_cell.angle_alpha   90.00
_cell.angle_beta   90.00
_cell.angle_gamma   90.00
#
_symmetry.space_group_name_H-M   'P 1'
#
loop_
_entity.id
_entity.type
_entity.pdbx_description
1 polymer ?
#
loop_
_entity_poly.entity_id
_entity_poly.type
_entity_poly.pdbx_seq_one_letter_code
_entity_poly.pdbx_strand_id
1 'polypeptide(L)'
;CLSLILITGANRGLGFEMVRQLVEGPCKPRNVFAACRNPDGAQAELKLCDQNTIFQNIPFIFALADATDPSSIQESAKVVGSKLKGRGLNVLVNNAGVMAAGNMEDTTDDNMLSAFSTNVMGPMNVIKGFLPYLRTAAKSCDKPGMSCCKAAVINISTALGSMSSIPQLYSVFPAFSYSISKAGLNMLTVCCSLDLKEDGILCTALHPGWVRTDTGGPQVTRSAVRDSGHDITQPQAVWTVCLSTLPPDSAPLIYESKMLNLLMISDGL
;
A
#
# COMPACT_ATOMS: atom_id res chain seq x y z
N CYS A 1 18.06 -3.05 -8.78
CA CYS A 1 16.98 -2.87 -7.80
C CYS A 1 17.41 -3.53 -6.48
N LEU A 2 17.84 -2.78 -5.46
CA LEU A 2 18.29 -3.31 -4.17
C LEU A 2 17.22 -3.21 -3.07
N SER A 3 15.99 -2.86 -3.44
CA SER A 3 14.95 -2.44 -2.52
C SER A 3 14.48 -3.57 -1.59
N LEU A 4 14.32 -3.23 -0.31
CA LEU A 4 13.69 -4.04 0.72
C LEU A 4 12.27 -3.48 0.93
N ILE A 5 11.25 -4.30 0.65
CA ILE A 5 9.86 -3.86 0.54
C ILE A 5 8.99 -4.61 1.56
N LEU A 6 8.15 -3.89 2.31
CA LEU A 6 7.12 -4.43 3.19
C LEU A 6 5.74 -4.07 2.65
N ILE A 7 4.85 -5.06 2.54
CA ILE A 7 3.47 -4.88 2.06
C ILE A 7 2.51 -5.45 3.11
N THR A 8 1.60 -4.61 3.60
CA THR A 8 0.52 -5.03 4.53
C THR A 8 -0.70 -5.55 3.77
N GLY A 9 -1.45 -6.50 4.35
CA GLY A 9 -2.62 -7.08 3.69
C GLY A 9 -2.24 -7.91 2.46
N ALA A 10 -1.10 -8.59 2.51
CA ALA A 10 -0.51 -9.28 1.37
C ALA A 10 -1.10 -10.67 1.07
N ASN A 11 -2.05 -11.16 1.87
CA ASN A 11 -2.54 -12.54 1.76
C ASN A 11 -3.61 -12.77 0.69
N ARG A 12 -4.17 -11.71 0.11
CA ARG A 12 -5.20 -11.79 -0.95
C ARG A 12 -5.25 -10.50 -1.77
N GLY A 13 -5.98 -10.54 -2.89
CA GLY A 13 -6.35 -9.34 -3.66
C GLY A 13 -5.13 -8.53 -4.13
N LEU A 14 -5.19 -7.20 -4.00
CA LEU A 14 -4.12 -6.31 -4.47
C LEU A 14 -2.78 -6.58 -3.78
N GLY A 15 -2.78 -6.84 -2.48
CA GLY A 15 -1.56 -7.08 -1.73
C GLY A 15 -0.83 -8.33 -2.21
N PHE A 16 -1.59 -9.41 -2.42
CA PHE A 16 -1.07 -10.65 -2.99
C PHE A 16 -0.52 -10.45 -4.41
N GLU A 17 -1.28 -9.77 -5.27
CA GLU A 17 -0.86 -9.53 -6.65
C GLU A 17 0.40 -8.66 -6.73
N MET A 18 0.51 -7.63 -5.87
CA MET A 18 1.75 -6.83 -5.76
C MET A 18 2.94 -7.71 -5.39
N VAL A 19 2.78 -8.57 -4.40
CA VAL A 19 3.84 -9.50 -3.98
C VAL A 19 4.23 -10.44 -5.13
N ARG A 20 3.24 -11.03 -5.82
CA ARG A 20 3.44 -11.92 -6.97
C ARG A 20 4.24 -11.23 -8.07
N GLN A 21 3.80 -10.04 -8.50
CA GLN A 21 4.46 -9.32 -9.58
C GLN A 21 5.86 -8.80 -9.20
N LEU A 22 6.11 -8.44 -7.94
CA LEU A 22 7.46 -8.06 -7.49
C LEU A 22 8.44 -9.23 -7.55
N VAL A 23 7.96 -10.45 -7.35
CA VAL A 23 8.80 -11.67 -7.27
C VAL A 23 9.00 -12.30 -8.64
N GLU A 24 7.97 -12.26 -9.48
CA GLU A 24 8.03 -12.73 -10.87
C GLU A 24 8.61 -11.69 -11.84
N GLY A 25 8.62 -10.41 -11.45
CA GLY A 25 9.03 -9.31 -12.31
C GLY A 25 10.50 -9.38 -12.73
N PRO A 26 10.87 -8.70 -13.84
CA PRO A 26 12.23 -8.70 -14.37
C PRO A 26 13.23 -8.01 -13.44
N CYS A 27 12.76 -7.05 -12.65
CA CYS A 27 13.53 -6.41 -11.60
C CYS A 27 13.05 -6.98 -10.26
N LYS A 28 13.87 -7.80 -9.60
CA LYS A 28 13.49 -8.40 -8.31
C LYS A 28 14.00 -7.53 -7.16
N PRO A 29 13.15 -7.18 -6.18
CA PRO A 29 13.63 -6.59 -4.94
C PRO A 29 14.48 -7.61 -4.18
N ARG A 30 15.31 -7.12 -3.25
CA ARG A 30 16.21 -7.99 -2.48
C ARG A 30 15.44 -8.86 -1.49
N ASN A 31 14.44 -8.26 -0.83
CA ASN A 31 13.50 -8.97 0.02
C ASN A 31 12.12 -8.34 -0.13
N VAL A 32 11.11 -9.21 -0.22
CA VAL A 32 9.71 -8.83 -0.02
C VAL A 32 9.27 -9.41 1.32
N PHE A 33 8.74 -8.53 2.15
CA PHE A 33 8.13 -8.82 3.42
C PHE A 33 6.61 -8.76 3.22
N ALA A 34 5.95 -9.91 3.26
CA ALA A 34 4.51 -10.01 3.08
C ALA A 34 3.83 -10.15 4.44
N ALA A 35 3.13 -9.10 4.85
CA ALA A 35 2.47 -9.01 6.15
C ALA A 35 0.96 -9.25 6.01
N CYS A 36 0.42 -10.12 6.87
CA CYS A 36 -1.03 -10.38 6.92
C CYS A 36 -1.49 -10.79 8.32
N ARG A 37 -2.81 -10.72 8.58
CA ARG A 37 -3.36 -10.98 9.91
C ARG A 37 -3.29 -12.45 10.33
N ASN A 38 -3.63 -13.34 9.43
CA ASN A 38 -3.61 -14.77 9.66
C ASN A 38 -2.84 -15.43 8.51
N PRO A 39 -1.50 -15.55 8.63
CA PRO A 39 -0.71 -16.23 7.61
C PRO A 39 -1.11 -17.69 7.48
N ASP A 40 -1.71 -18.27 8.54
CA ASP A 40 -2.11 -19.66 8.56
C ASP A 40 -3.51 -19.98 8.04
N GLY A 41 -4.32 -18.95 7.81
CA GLY A 41 -5.73 -19.10 7.45
C GLY A 41 -5.98 -19.74 6.09
N ALA A 42 -7.13 -20.39 5.95
CA ALA A 42 -7.55 -21.06 4.72
C ALA A 42 -7.69 -20.12 3.51
N GLN A 43 -7.87 -18.81 3.74
CA GLN A 43 -7.98 -17.79 2.69
C GLN A 43 -6.63 -17.13 2.33
N ALA A 44 -5.51 -17.62 2.86
CA ALA A 44 -4.20 -17.08 2.50
C ALA A 44 -3.76 -17.63 1.14
N GLU A 45 -3.94 -16.85 0.08
CA GLU A 45 -3.50 -17.18 -1.29
C GLU A 45 -1.97 -17.36 -1.36
N LEU A 46 -1.25 -16.70 -0.45
CA LEU A 46 0.19 -16.86 -0.28
C LEU A 46 0.62 -18.31 0.04
N LYS A 47 -0.23 -19.13 0.68
CA LYS A 47 0.07 -20.54 0.97
C LYS A 47 -0.06 -21.44 -0.26
N LEU A 48 -1.04 -21.19 -1.12
CA LEU A 48 -1.22 -21.91 -2.40
C LEU A 48 -0.01 -21.73 -3.33
N CYS A 49 0.70 -20.65 -3.10
CA CYS A 49 1.89 -20.23 -3.78
C CYS A 49 3.19 -20.87 -3.26
N ASP A 50 3.20 -21.38 -2.02
CA ASP A 50 4.34 -22.08 -1.40
C ASP A 50 4.51 -23.52 -1.96
N GLN A 51 3.43 -24.10 -2.51
CA GLN A 51 3.44 -25.43 -3.14
C GLN A 51 3.89 -25.40 -4.62
N ASN A 52 3.91 -24.21 -5.24
CA ASN A 52 4.53 -23.99 -6.54
C ASN A 52 5.91 -23.35 -6.32
N THR A 53 6.93 -23.76 -7.06
CA THR A 53 8.36 -23.38 -6.96
C THR A 53 8.68 -21.86 -7.01
N ILE A 54 7.66 -21.01 -7.10
CA ILE A 54 7.68 -19.56 -7.32
C ILE A 54 8.07 -18.79 -6.03
N PHE A 55 7.78 -19.32 -4.84
CA PHE A 55 7.89 -18.59 -3.57
C PHE A 55 9.15 -18.89 -2.74
N GLN A 56 10.06 -19.75 -3.24
CA GLN A 56 11.38 -19.95 -2.63
C GLN A 56 12.21 -18.65 -2.55
N ASN A 57 11.81 -17.61 -3.28
CA ASN A 57 12.44 -16.28 -3.31
C ASN A 57 11.61 -15.16 -2.63
N ILE A 58 10.51 -15.48 -1.92
CA ILE A 58 9.88 -14.53 -0.96
C ILE A 58 10.42 -14.88 0.41
N PRO A 59 11.46 -14.21 0.89
CA PRO A 59 12.19 -14.75 2.03
C PRO A 59 11.37 -14.66 3.33
N PHE A 60 10.32 -13.82 3.44
CA PHE A 60 9.58 -13.67 4.70
C PHE A 60 8.07 -13.32 4.52
N ILE A 61 7.21 -14.30 4.73
CA ILE A 61 5.80 -14.09 5.10
C ILE A 61 5.75 -14.05 6.63
N PHE A 62 5.12 -13.04 7.23
CA PHE A 62 4.95 -13.00 8.67
C PHE A 62 3.59 -12.44 9.07
N ALA A 63 3.15 -12.82 10.28
CA ALA A 63 1.95 -12.27 10.87
C ALA A 63 2.17 -10.81 11.26
N LEU A 64 1.43 -9.91 10.63
CA LEU A 64 1.13 -8.59 11.18
C LEU A 64 -0.34 -8.65 11.59
N ALA A 65 -0.57 -9.16 12.79
CA ALA A 65 -1.90 -9.42 13.31
C ALA A 65 -2.46 -8.14 13.92
N ASP A 66 -3.28 -7.45 13.14
CA ASP A 66 -4.05 -6.27 13.51
C ASP A 66 -3.25 -4.95 13.64
N ALA A 67 -3.49 -4.04 12.70
CA ALA A 67 -2.87 -2.71 12.70
C ALA A 67 -3.42 -1.79 13.82
N THR A 68 -4.42 -2.27 14.56
CA THR A 68 -4.97 -1.63 15.75
C THR A 68 -4.28 -2.06 17.04
N ASP A 69 -3.44 -3.11 17.03
CA ASP A 69 -2.64 -3.54 18.19
C ASP A 69 -1.18 -3.06 18.07
N PRO A 70 -0.75 -2.09 18.91
CA PRO A 70 0.62 -1.62 18.93
C PRO A 70 1.66 -2.72 19.23
N SER A 71 1.29 -3.72 20.04
CA SER A 71 2.21 -4.79 20.45
C SER A 71 2.57 -5.68 19.27
N SER A 72 1.57 -6.09 18.50
CA SER A 72 1.72 -6.83 17.24
C SER A 72 2.61 -6.10 16.22
N ILE A 73 2.44 -4.78 16.08
CA ILE A 73 3.28 -3.97 15.18
C ILE A 73 4.73 -3.95 15.66
N GLN A 74 4.95 -3.82 16.97
CA GLN A 74 6.28 -3.77 17.54
C GLN A 74 7.01 -5.12 17.41
N GLU A 75 6.30 -6.22 17.60
CA GLU A 75 6.83 -7.57 17.38
C GLU A 75 7.17 -7.80 15.91
N SER A 76 6.27 -7.42 15.01
CA SER A 76 6.49 -7.45 13.56
C SER A 76 7.72 -6.64 13.14
N ALA A 77 7.87 -5.43 13.69
CA ALA A 77 9.02 -4.58 13.43
C ALA A 77 10.33 -5.25 13.88
N LYS A 78 10.35 -5.90 15.05
CA LYS A 78 11.52 -6.68 15.53
C LYS A 78 11.85 -7.85 14.61
N VAL A 79 10.84 -8.61 14.18
CA VAL A 79 11.01 -9.73 13.24
C VAL A 79 11.64 -9.24 11.95
N VAL A 80 11.06 -8.22 11.30
CA VAL A 80 11.61 -7.63 10.07
C VAL A 80 13.01 -7.09 10.31
N GLY A 81 13.22 -6.32 11.38
CA GLY A 81 14.51 -5.75 11.75
C GLY A 81 15.63 -6.78 11.83
N SER A 82 15.35 -7.94 12.44
CA SER A 82 16.31 -9.05 12.52
C SER A 82 16.74 -9.56 11.13
N LYS A 83 15.81 -9.56 10.15
CA LYS A 83 16.06 -10.02 8.78
C LYS A 83 16.72 -8.95 7.92
N LEU A 84 16.55 -7.67 8.26
CA LEU A 84 17.24 -6.58 7.58
C LEU A 84 18.76 -6.61 7.80
N LYS A 85 19.26 -7.23 8.89
CA LYS A 85 20.71 -7.36 9.16
C LYS A 85 21.45 -6.02 9.10
N GLY A 86 20.91 -5.00 9.77
CA GLY A 86 21.47 -3.64 9.79
C GLY A 86 21.17 -2.77 8.56
N ARG A 87 20.54 -3.33 7.52
CA ARG A 87 20.01 -2.54 6.39
C ARG A 87 18.72 -1.83 6.80
N GLY A 88 18.35 -0.81 6.04
CA GLY A 88 17.05 -0.15 6.21
C GLY A 88 15.92 -0.83 5.42
N LEU A 89 14.69 -0.37 5.65
CA LEU A 89 13.52 -0.72 4.83
C LEU A 89 13.34 0.37 3.77
N ASN A 90 13.41 0.03 2.48
CA ASN A 90 13.32 1.03 1.41
C ASN A 90 11.87 1.41 1.11
N VAL A 91 10.93 0.46 1.17
CA VAL A 91 9.53 0.75 0.85
C VAL A 91 8.60 0.10 1.86
N LEU A 92 7.70 0.90 2.43
CA LEU A 92 6.56 0.44 3.20
C LEU A 92 5.28 0.71 2.40
N VAL A 93 4.51 -0.33 2.10
CA VAL A 93 3.21 -0.24 1.42
C VAL A 93 2.10 -0.56 2.40
N ASN A 94 1.35 0.47 2.79
CA ASN A 94 0.12 0.34 3.57
C ASN A 94 -1.04 0.01 2.64
N ASN A 95 -1.23 -1.29 2.38
CA ASN A 95 -2.29 -1.82 1.51
C ASN A 95 -3.47 -2.41 2.29
N ALA A 96 -3.25 -2.90 3.52
CA ALA A 96 -4.33 -3.42 4.35
C ALA A 96 -5.47 -2.40 4.48
N GLY A 97 -6.71 -2.86 4.28
CA GLY A 97 -7.89 -2.02 4.38
C GLY A 97 -9.18 -2.82 4.47
N VAL A 98 -10.21 -2.19 5.03
CA VAL A 98 -11.58 -2.69 5.08
C VAL A 98 -12.51 -1.70 4.39
N MET A 99 -13.58 -2.23 3.83
CA MET A 99 -14.62 -1.45 3.17
C MET A 99 -15.97 -2.05 3.53
N ALA A 100 -16.91 -1.20 3.90
CA ALA A 100 -18.32 -1.53 3.99
C ALA A 100 -19.07 -0.67 2.96
N ALA A 101 -19.98 -1.30 2.22
CA ALA A 101 -20.96 -0.58 1.43
C ALA A 101 -22.04 -0.01 2.36
N GLY A 102 -22.63 1.10 1.97
CA GLY A 102 -23.66 1.79 2.75
C GLY A 102 -23.61 3.28 2.52
N ASN A 103 -24.80 3.90 2.53
CA ASN A 103 -24.92 5.35 2.55
C ASN A 103 -24.86 5.87 4.01
N MET A 104 -25.14 7.16 4.23
CA MET A 104 -25.10 7.75 5.55
C MET A 104 -26.13 7.15 6.52
N GLU A 105 -27.33 6.82 6.03
CA GLU A 105 -28.43 6.28 6.84
C GLU A 105 -28.17 4.82 7.24
N ASP A 106 -27.54 4.03 6.36
CA ASP A 106 -27.23 2.62 6.61
C ASP A 106 -25.96 2.41 7.47
N THR A 107 -25.09 3.42 7.53
CA THR A 107 -23.77 3.28 8.18
C THR A 107 -23.90 3.33 9.70
N THR A 108 -23.37 2.31 10.38
CA THR A 108 -23.32 2.28 11.85
C THR A 108 -22.02 2.88 12.41
N ASP A 109 -22.03 3.20 13.71
CA ASP A 109 -20.82 3.61 14.44
C ASP A 109 -19.71 2.55 14.33
N ASP A 110 -20.06 1.27 14.39
CA ASP A 110 -19.09 0.17 14.23
C ASP A 110 -18.45 0.16 12.84
N ASN A 111 -19.20 0.50 11.78
CA ASN A 111 -18.63 0.64 10.45
C ASN A 111 -17.62 1.79 10.40
N MET A 112 -17.94 2.93 11.03
CA MET A 112 -17.03 4.08 11.12
C MET A 112 -15.78 3.75 11.93
N LEU A 113 -15.93 3.18 13.13
CA LEU A 113 -14.84 2.76 14.00
C LEU A 113 -13.93 1.76 13.29
N SER A 114 -14.50 0.74 12.64
CA SER A 114 -13.74 -0.27 11.91
C SER A 114 -12.94 0.35 10.75
N ALA A 115 -13.58 1.21 9.95
CA ALA A 115 -12.95 1.88 8.81
C ALA A 115 -11.80 2.80 9.27
N PHE A 116 -11.99 3.63 10.30
CA PHE A 116 -10.94 4.51 10.81
C PHE A 116 -9.80 3.73 11.46
N SER A 117 -10.12 2.73 12.29
CA SER A 117 -9.13 1.92 12.99
C SER A 117 -8.21 1.21 12.00
N THR A 118 -8.78 0.63 10.93
CA THR A 118 -7.98 -0.10 9.95
C THR A 118 -7.35 0.80 8.89
N ASN A 119 -8.12 1.71 8.28
CA ASN A 119 -7.67 2.45 7.09
C ASN A 119 -6.88 3.72 7.42
N VAL A 120 -6.92 4.21 8.67
CA VAL A 120 -6.22 5.45 9.09
C VAL A 120 -5.24 5.15 10.21
N MET A 121 -5.73 4.67 11.36
CA MET A 121 -4.88 4.39 12.53
C MET A 121 -3.90 3.26 12.23
N GLY A 122 -4.32 2.25 11.49
CA GLY A 122 -3.46 1.16 11.03
C GLY A 122 -2.20 1.66 10.29
N PRO A 123 -2.33 2.35 9.14
CA PRO A 123 -1.21 2.97 8.45
C PRO A 123 -0.36 3.87 9.35
N MET A 124 -0.97 4.70 10.20
CA MET A 124 -0.24 5.55 11.15
C MET A 124 0.68 4.71 12.06
N ASN A 125 0.14 3.68 12.68
CA ASN A 125 0.86 2.86 13.64
C ASN A 125 1.96 2.04 12.95
N VAL A 126 1.68 1.50 11.76
CA VAL A 126 2.68 0.78 10.95
C VAL A 126 3.82 1.72 10.57
N ILE A 127 3.53 2.94 10.10
CA ILE A 127 4.58 3.94 9.81
C ILE A 127 5.44 4.18 11.04
N LYS A 128 4.83 4.43 12.21
CA LYS A 128 5.56 4.64 13.47
C LYS A 128 6.46 3.45 13.85
N GLY A 129 5.94 2.23 13.73
CA GLY A 129 6.67 1.01 14.07
C GLY A 129 7.88 0.75 13.17
N PHE A 130 7.78 1.10 11.88
CA PHE A 130 8.83 0.86 10.88
C PHE A 130 9.73 2.08 10.60
N LEU A 131 9.41 3.24 11.19
CA LEU A 131 10.15 4.49 10.98
C LEU A 131 11.66 4.38 11.25
N PRO A 132 12.15 3.67 12.30
CA PRO A 132 13.59 3.48 12.48
C PRO A 132 14.28 2.84 11.27
N TYR A 133 13.63 1.86 10.63
CA TYR A 133 14.20 1.17 9.47
C TYR A 133 14.11 2.00 8.19
N LEU A 134 13.05 2.78 8.01
CA LEU A 134 12.93 3.74 6.91
C LEU A 134 14.03 4.81 6.99
N ARG A 135 14.28 5.36 8.19
CA ARG A 135 15.37 6.32 8.44
C ARG A 135 16.74 5.71 8.15
N THR A 136 16.96 4.45 8.54
CA THR A 136 18.20 3.74 8.20
C THR A 136 18.37 3.63 6.68
N ALA A 137 17.30 3.32 5.94
CA ALA A 137 17.38 3.22 4.48
C ALA A 137 17.71 4.57 3.84
N ALA A 138 17.02 5.63 4.27
CA ALA A 138 17.22 6.98 3.76
C ALA A 138 18.65 7.48 4.00
N LYS A 139 19.19 7.27 5.20
CA LYS A 139 20.57 7.64 5.56
C LYS A 139 21.64 6.83 4.83
N SER A 140 21.35 5.57 4.49
CA SER A 140 22.29 4.69 3.80
C SER A 140 22.37 4.89 2.29
N CYS A 141 21.57 5.83 1.74
CA CYS A 141 21.45 6.03 0.30
C CYS A 141 21.85 7.46 -0.06
N ASP A 142 22.97 7.59 -0.78
CA ASP A 142 23.51 8.87 -1.25
C ASP A 142 22.72 9.47 -2.43
N LYS A 143 21.70 8.77 -2.94
CA LYS A 143 20.86 9.30 -4.03
C LYS A 143 20.17 10.58 -3.54
N PRO A 144 20.26 11.69 -4.31
CA PRO A 144 19.56 12.92 -3.98
C PRO A 144 18.04 12.74 -4.13
N GLY A 145 17.28 13.64 -3.51
CA GLY A 145 15.83 13.64 -3.57
C GLY A 145 15.16 12.53 -2.75
N MET A 146 13.86 12.35 -3.01
CA MET A 146 12.99 11.37 -2.37
C MET A 146 12.45 10.40 -3.44
N SER A 147 12.67 9.10 -3.25
CA SER A 147 12.24 8.06 -4.19
C SER A 147 12.05 6.72 -3.51
N CYS A 148 11.33 5.81 -4.16
CA CYS A 148 11.17 4.41 -3.72
C CYS A 148 12.49 3.63 -3.65
N CYS A 149 13.53 4.07 -4.38
CA CYS A 149 14.86 3.48 -4.30
C CYS A 149 15.62 3.85 -3.02
N LYS A 150 15.25 4.99 -2.39
CA LYS A 150 15.86 5.48 -1.16
C LYS A 150 15.06 5.01 0.05
N ALA A 151 13.94 5.67 0.32
CA ALA A 151 13.00 5.36 1.38
C ALA A 151 11.63 5.94 1.02
N ALA A 152 10.58 5.13 1.08
CA ALA A 152 9.23 5.54 0.75
C ALA A 152 8.15 4.85 1.60
N VAL A 153 7.10 5.60 1.90
CA VAL A 153 5.82 5.14 2.44
C VAL A 153 4.76 5.35 1.37
N ILE A 154 4.11 4.27 0.98
CA ILE A 154 3.07 4.23 -0.04
C ILE A 154 1.75 3.83 0.62
N ASN A 155 0.79 4.75 0.67
CA ASN A 155 -0.54 4.49 1.21
C ASN A 155 -1.51 4.16 0.07
N ILE A 156 -2.13 2.98 0.11
CA ILE A 156 -3.10 2.60 -0.92
C ILE A 156 -4.44 3.27 -0.61
N SER A 157 -4.78 4.27 -1.42
CA SER A 157 -5.98 5.07 -1.31
C SER A 157 -6.97 4.76 -2.45
N THR A 158 -7.94 5.62 -2.65
CA THR A 158 -9.01 5.47 -3.63
C THR A 158 -9.54 6.82 -4.08
N ALA A 159 -10.06 6.89 -5.31
CA ALA A 159 -10.81 8.05 -5.78
C ALA A 159 -12.04 8.35 -4.90
N LEU A 160 -12.59 7.36 -4.19
CA LEU A 160 -13.69 7.58 -3.25
C LEU A 160 -13.32 8.46 -2.05
N GLY A 161 -12.03 8.56 -1.71
CA GLY A 161 -11.53 9.45 -0.66
C GLY A 161 -11.21 10.87 -1.14
N SER A 162 -11.51 11.18 -2.41
CA SER A 162 -11.28 12.50 -2.99
C SER A 162 -12.53 13.36 -2.87
N MET A 163 -12.41 14.52 -2.24
CA MET A 163 -13.51 15.50 -2.16
C MET A 163 -13.97 16.00 -3.54
N SER A 164 -13.06 16.03 -4.53
CA SER A 164 -13.40 16.49 -5.88
C SER A 164 -14.03 15.41 -6.75
N SER A 165 -13.75 14.13 -6.48
CA SER A 165 -14.22 12.99 -7.31
C SER A 165 -15.44 12.29 -6.72
N ILE A 166 -15.63 12.35 -5.39
CA ILE A 166 -16.73 11.64 -4.72
C ILE A 166 -18.13 12.05 -5.21
N PRO A 167 -18.43 13.32 -5.58
CA PRO A 167 -19.79 13.67 -6.04
C PRO A 167 -20.26 12.88 -7.26
N GLN A 168 -19.35 12.49 -8.16
CA GLN A 168 -19.67 11.71 -9.35
C GLN A 168 -19.68 10.20 -9.08
N LEU A 169 -18.94 9.72 -8.09
CA LEU A 169 -18.75 8.28 -7.82
C LEU A 169 -19.73 7.73 -6.78
N TYR A 170 -20.19 8.56 -5.84
CA TYR A 170 -20.93 8.10 -4.67
C TYR A 170 -22.28 7.48 -5.00
N SER A 171 -22.97 7.96 -6.04
CA SER A 171 -24.24 7.41 -6.50
C SER A 171 -24.12 6.01 -7.09
N VAL A 172 -22.96 5.67 -7.64
CA VAL A 172 -22.68 4.34 -8.23
C VAL A 172 -22.19 3.37 -7.17
N PHE A 173 -21.44 3.88 -6.18
CA PHE A 173 -20.82 3.05 -5.16
C PHE A 173 -20.84 3.74 -3.78
N PRO A 174 -21.98 3.70 -3.07
CA PRO A 174 -22.09 4.28 -1.75
C PRO A 174 -21.27 3.45 -0.75
N ALA A 175 -20.17 4.03 -0.29
CA ALA A 175 -19.29 3.44 0.71
C ALA A 175 -18.89 4.54 1.71
N PHE A 176 -19.85 5.01 2.50
CA PHE A 176 -19.73 6.21 3.33
C PHE A 176 -18.53 6.16 4.30
N SER A 177 -18.49 5.16 5.18
CA SER A 177 -17.40 4.97 6.15
C SER A 177 -16.04 4.77 5.48
N TYR A 178 -16.00 4.03 4.39
CA TYR A 178 -14.79 3.80 3.61
C TYR A 178 -14.25 5.09 2.98
N SER A 179 -15.11 5.85 2.30
CA SER A 179 -14.76 7.11 1.63
C SER A 179 -14.18 8.12 2.62
N ILE A 180 -14.85 8.30 3.77
CA ILE A 180 -14.38 9.20 4.84
C ILE A 180 -13.03 8.71 5.39
N SER A 181 -12.89 7.42 5.69
CA SER A 181 -11.62 6.89 6.20
C SER A 181 -10.46 7.06 5.19
N LYS A 182 -10.72 6.95 3.88
CA LYS A 182 -9.70 7.15 2.84
C LYS A 182 -9.39 8.62 2.58
N ALA A 183 -10.33 9.53 2.81
CA ALA A 183 -10.04 10.95 2.93
C ALA A 183 -9.16 11.24 4.17
N GLY A 184 -9.41 10.57 5.28
CA GLY A 184 -8.53 10.60 6.47
C GLY A 184 -7.12 10.09 6.18
N LEU A 185 -6.98 8.99 5.44
CA LEU A 185 -5.69 8.45 4.99
C LEU A 185 -4.95 9.42 4.05
N ASN A 186 -5.69 10.12 3.18
CA ASN A 186 -5.14 11.16 2.31
C ASN A 186 -4.55 12.31 3.14
N MET A 187 -5.26 12.80 4.15
CA MET A 187 -4.74 13.83 5.07
C MET A 187 -3.53 13.33 5.87
N LEU A 188 -3.60 12.10 6.42
CA LEU A 188 -2.48 11.47 7.10
C LEU A 188 -1.24 11.44 6.21
N THR A 189 -1.40 11.11 4.92
CA THR A 189 -0.30 11.06 3.95
C THR A 189 0.35 12.44 3.77
N VAL A 190 -0.44 13.51 3.68
CA VAL A 190 0.08 14.89 3.61
C VAL A 190 0.89 15.23 4.87
N CYS A 191 0.31 15.01 6.05
CA CYS A 191 1.01 15.31 7.31
C CYS A 191 2.32 14.53 7.43
N CYS A 192 2.29 13.22 7.14
CA CYS A 192 3.50 12.40 7.16
C CYS A 192 4.53 12.82 6.11
N SER A 193 4.13 13.31 4.93
CA SER A 193 5.11 13.76 3.92
C SER A 193 5.86 15.01 4.37
N LEU A 194 5.20 15.89 5.12
CA LEU A 194 5.82 17.06 5.73
C LEU A 194 6.76 16.66 6.87
N ASP A 195 6.28 15.81 7.79
CA ASP A 195 7.06 15.38 8.96
C ASP A 195 8.31 14.57 8.56
N LEU A 196 8.24 13.79 7.49
CA LEU A 196 9.31 12.88 7.05
C LEU A 196 10.22 13.47 5.97
N LYS A 197 9.97 14.73 5.56
CA LYS A 197 10.73 15.40 4.50
C LYS A 197 12.22 15.52 4.84
N GLU A 198 12.54 15.95 6.06
CA GLU A 198 13.92 16.12 6.52
C GLU A 198 14.66 14.79 6.70
N ASP A 199 13.92 13.70 6.91
CA ASP A 199 14.47 12.34 6.90
C ASP A 199 14.76 11.84 5.48
N GLY A 200 14.34 12.56 4.43
CA GLY A 200 14.49 12.17 3.03
C GLY A 200 13.61 10.98 2.63
N ILE A 201 12.46 10.81 3.29
CA ILE A 201 11.53 9.70 3.06
C ILE A 201 10.33 10.22 2.26
N LEU A 202 10.09 9.62 1.09
CA LEU A 202 8.89 9.89 0.29
C LEU A 202 7.64 9.39 1.03
N CYS A 203 6.57 10.18 1.12
CA CYS A 203 5.26 9.69 1.58
C CYS A 203 4.19 10.09 0.57
N THR A 204 3.48 9.12 -0.01
CA THR A 204 2.48 9.38 -1.05
C THR A 204 1.31 8.40 -1.01
N ALA A 205 0.19 8.80 -1.61
CA ALA A 205 -1.04 8.03 -1.71
C ALA A 205 -1.32 7.66 -3.17
N LEU A 206 -1.65 6.39 -3.40
CA LEU A 206 -1.92 5.87 -4.74
C LEU A 206 -3.34 5.31 -4.84
N HIS A 207 -4.07 5.69 -5.88
CA HIS A 207 -5.29 5.00 -6.27
C HIS A 207 -4.95 3.89 -7.27
N PRO A 208 -5.26 2.61 -6.98
CA PRO A 208 -4.90 1.49 -7.85
C PRO A 208 -5.85 1.28 -9.05
N GLY A 209 -6.84 2.16 -9.24
CA GLY A 209 -7.98 1.91 -10.12
C GLY A 209 -9.09 1.09 -9.45
N TRP A 210 -10.19 0.85 -10.17
CA TRP A 210 -11.22 -0.09 -9.73
C TRP A 210 -10.85 -1.50 -10.19
N VAL A 211 -10.55 -2.37 -9.23
CA VAL A 211 -9.94 -3.69 -9.48
C VAL A 211 -10.79 -4.79 -8.85
N ARG A 212 -11.08 -5.85 -9.63
CA ARG A 212 -11.83 -7.04 -9.20
C ARG A 212 -11.04 -7.78 -8.12
N THR A 213 -11.46 -7.54 -6.90
CA THR A 213 -11.07 -8.17 -5.64
C THR A 213 -12.31 -8.22 -4.77
N ASP A 214 -12.28 -8.90 -3.63
CA ASP A 214 -13.42 -8.89 -2.70
C ASP A 214 -13.88 -7.46 -2.34
N THR A 215 -12.94 -6.51 -2.25
CA THR A 215 -13.21 -5.09 -2.01
C THR A 215 -13.74 -4.36 -3.26
N GLY A 216 -13.34 -4.77 -4.46
CA GLY A 216 -13.83 -4.16 -5.70
C GLY A 216 -15.21 -4.66 -6.14
N GLY A 217 -15.59 -5.87 -5.73
CA GLY A 217 -16.83 -6.54 -6.10
C GLY A 217 -16.77 -7.25 -7.46
N PRO A 218 -17.74 -8.14 -7.74
CA PRO A 218 -17.77 -8.97 -8.95
C PRO A 218 -18.12 -8.18 -10.23
N GLN A 219 -18.68 -6.98 -10.08
CA GLN A 219 -19.10 -6.10 -11.17
C GLN A 219 -17.91 -5.54 -11.98
N VAL A 220 -16.69 -5.66 -11.44
CA VAL A 220 -15.46 -5.14 -12.05
C VAL A 220 -14.94 -6.12 -13.10
N THR A 221 -14.75 -5.67 -14.33
CA THR A 221 -14.18 -6.49 -15.41
C THR A 221 -12.64 -6.61 -15.33
N ARG A 222 -11.98 -5.66 -14.66
CA ARG A 222 -10.52 -5.60 -14.51
C ARG A 222 -10.03 -6.44 -13.33
N SER A 223 -9.52 -7.65 -13.58
CA SER A 223 -9.00 -8.53 -12.54
C SER A 223 -7.64 -8.09 -11.98
N ALA A 224 -7.45 -8.20 -10.66
CA ALA A 224 -6.11 -8.15 -10.05
C ALA A 224 -5.30 -9.37 -10.46
N VAL A 225 -5.94 -10.54 -10.48
CA VAL A 225 -5.34 -11.83 -10.82
C VAL A 225 -5.42 -12.03 -12.33
N ARG A 226 -4.32 -12.45 -12.96
CA ARG A 226 -4.29 -12.79 -14.38
C ARG A 226 -5.21 -13.99 -14.65
N ASP A 227 -6.36 -13.76 -15.29
CA ASP A 227 -7.14 -14.84 -15.92
C ASP A 227 -6.31 -15.42 -17.07
N SER A 228 -6.21 -16.74 -17.14
CA SER A 228 -5.36 -17.53 -18.02
C SER A 228 -5.79 -17.53 -19.49
N GLY A 229 -6.03 -16.35 -20.07
CA GLY A 229 -6.32 -16.30 -21.51
C GLY A 229 -6.56 -14.95 -22.16
N HIS A 230 -6.67 -13.82 -21.45
CA HIS A 230 -6.93 -12.53 -22.11
C HIS A 230 -5.86 -11.50 -21.79
N ASP A 231 -5.17 -11.07 -22.84
CA ASP A 231 -4.20 -9.99 -22.85
C ASP A 231 -4.92 -8.65 -22.55
N ILE A 232 -4.57 -7.99 -21.44
CA ILE A 232 -5.10 -6.68 -21.10
C ILE A 232 -4.00 -5.64 -21.35
N THR A 233 -3.72 -5.45 -22.62
CA THR A 233 -3.01 -4.30 -23.18
C THR A 233 -3.99 -3.13 -23.35
N GLN A 234 -4.41 -2.48 -22.25
CA GLN A 234 -5.11 -1.18 -22.33
C GLN A 234 -4.54 -0.21 -21.27
N PRO A 235 -3.98 0.94 -21.69
CA PRO A 235 -3.20 1.83 -20.84
C PRO A 235 -4.05 3.00 -20.33
N GLN A 236 -4.76 2.87 -19.21
CA GLN A 236 -5.42 4.05 -18.61
C GLN A 236 -5.35 4.09 -17.07
N ALA A 237 -4.63 5.14 -16.64
CA ALA A 237 -4.59 5.88 -15.38
C ALA A 237 -4.39 5.14 -14.05
N VAL A 238 -3.14 5.10 -13.59
CA VAL A 238 -2.82 5.25 -12.16
C VAL A 238 -2.85 6.75 -11.90
N TRP A 239 -3.94 7.27 -11.34
CA TRP A 239 -3.90 8.63 -10.80
C TRP A 239 -3.16 8.55 -9.48
N THR A 240 -1.94 9.07 -9.43
CA THR A 240 -1.42 9.63 -8.17
C THR A 240 -2.50 10.58 -7.68
N VAL A 241 -3.02 10.36 -6.47
CA VAL A 241 -3.89 11.37 -5.85
C VAL A 241 -2.95 12.52 -5.49
N CYS A 242 -2.75 13.45 -6.44
CA CYS A 242 -2.11 14.73 -6.14
C CYS A 242 -3.01 15.44 -5.15
N LEU A 243 -2.61 15.38 -3.88
CA LEU A 243 -3.23 16.10 -2.79
C LEU A 243 -3.11 17.59 -3.10
N SER A 244 -4.23 18.22 -3.43
CA SER A 244 -4.32 19.61 -3.87
C SER A 244 -4.09 20.63 -2.73
N THR A 245 -3.11 20.41 -1.86
CA THR A 245 -2.89 21.27 -0.67
C THR A 245 -1.43 21.68 -0.44
N LEU A 246 -0.53 21.51 -1.42
CA LEU A 246 0.78 22.18 -1.37
C LEU A 246 0.72 23.57 -2.03
N PRO A 247 1.50 24.55 -1.55
CA PRO A 247 1.53 25.91 -2.09
C PRO A 247 1.86 25.93 -3.60
N PRO A 248 1.41 26.97 -4.33
CA PRO A 248 1.46 27.03 -5.80
C PRO A 248 2.84 26.87 -6.44
N ASP A 249 3.93 26.93 -5.66
CA ASP A 249 5.31 26.83 -6.15
C ASP A 249 5.87 25.40 -6.17
N SER A 250 5.13 24.40 -5.65
CA SER A 250 5.50 22.99 -5.86
C SER A 250 4.79 22.45 -7.08
N ALA A 251 5.51 22.32 -8.20
CA ALA A 251 5.00 21.65 -9.38
C ALA A 251 4.41 20.28 -9.01
N PRO A 252 3.16 19.96 -9.36
CA PRO A 252 2.61 18.64 -9.14
C PRO A 252 3.43 17.66 -10.00
N LEU A 253 4.23 16.83 -9.35
CA LEU A 253 4.89 15.70 -9.99
C LEU A 253 3.83 14.63 -10.30
N ILE A 254 3.11 14.83 -11.40
CA ILE A 254 2.19 13.86 -11.98
C ILE A 254 3.06 12.80 -12.66
N TYR A 255 3.26 11.67 -11.99
CA TYR A 255 3.88 10.50 -12.61
C TYR A 255 2.82 9.55 -13.14
N GLU A 256 2.72 9.45 -14.46
CA GLU A 256 2.05 8.34 -15.12
C GLU A 256 2.97 7.12 -15.08
N SER A 257 2.75 6.21 -14.14
CA SER A 257 3.39 4.89 -14.24
C SER A 257 2.52 3.82 -13.59
N LYS A 258 2.61 2.58 -14.09
CA LYS A 258 1.97 1.43 -13.45
C LYS A 258 2.42 1.38 -11.98
N MET A 259 1.55 0.99 -11.05
CA MET A 259 1.88 0.92 -9.62
C MET A 259 3.19 0.17 -9.34
N LEU A 260 3.47 -0.88 -10.13
CA LEU A 260 4.77 -1.55 -10.10
C LEU A 260 5.90 -0.72 -10.68
N ASN A 261 5.69 0.01 -11.77
CA ASN A 261 6.71 0.92 -12.28
C ASN A 261 7.10 1.91 -11.18
N LEU A 262 6.17 2.51 -10.42
CA LEU A 262 6.47 3.37 -9.25
C LEU A 262 7.32 2.70 -8.16
N LEU A 263 7.05 1.42 -7.85
CA LEU A 263 7.86 0.63 -6.91
C LEU A 263 9.23 0.23 -7.48
N MET A 264 9.38 0.30 -8.80
CA MET A 264 10.50 -0.24 -9.57
C MET A 264 11.29 0.82 -10.35
N ILE A 265 10.94 2.12 -10.28
CA ILE A 265 11.68 3.21 -10.94
C ILE A 265 13.08 3.23 -10.33
N SER A 266 14.04 2.67 -11.07
CA SER A 266 15.43 2.58 -10.63
C SER A 266 16.19 3.88 -10.86
N ASP A 267 15.80 4.72 -11.83
CA ASP A 267 16.62 5.85 -12.27
C ASP A 267 15.75 6.98 -12.83
N GLY A 268 16.11 8.23 -12.51
CA GLY A 268 15.62 9.43 -13.20
C GLY A 268 14.66 10.32 -12.40
N LEU A 269 15.20 11.02 -11.41
CA LEU A 269 14.76 12.35 -10.98
C LEU A 269 16.00 13.21 -10.79
#